data_AF-A0A382GWV2-F1
#
_entry.id   AF-A0A382GWV2-F1
#
_cell.length_a   1.000
_cell.length_b   1.000
_cell.length_c   1.000
_cell.angle_alpha   90.00
_cell.angle_beta   90.00
_cell.angle_gamma   90.00
#
_symmetry.space_group_name_H-M   'P 1'
#
loop_
_entity.id
_entity.type
_entity.pdbx_description
1 polymer ?
#
loop_
_entity_poly.entity_id
_entity_poly.type
_entity_poly.pdbx_seq_one_letter_code
_entity_poly.pdbx_strand_id
1 'polypeptide(L)'
;VGWESEGVDADQARDVRGEILVNIRTAEGFQSLKEKRDLDNTRKEQARIKKELAKREDVSFGALAQEYLKWAKDAKKSFKDDESNYRNHLAPLLAKKVAREIGILDIERIKKTLSNKKVGTKVKRPLSPATVKHFIVLTRQIFNYAITRKLFIGVNPVSETLKSRKGFIKGTNNKRTRFLSREETQPLLNTIKETSLQTYHICLVSLYTGCRMGEV
;
A
#
# COMPACT_ATOMS: atom_id res chain seq x y z
N VAL A 1 1.15 37.02 -40.73
CA VAL A 1 -0.28 37.28 -40.45
C VAL A 1 -0.95 35.93 -40.51
N GLY A 2 -1.37 35.36 -39.39
CA GLY A 2 -1.74 33.94 -39.35
C GLY A 2 -2.85 33.69 -38.35
N TRP A 3 -3.96 33.15 -38.86
CA TRP A 3 -5.10 32.44 -38.23
C TRP A 3 -5.78 33.03 -36.98
N GLU A 4 -5.21 34.04 -36.33
CA GLU A 4 -5.79 34.79 -35.20
C GLU A 4 -6.42 36.12 -35.62
N SER A 5 -6.38 36.50 -36.90
CA SER A 5 -6.95 37.77 -37.40
C SER A 5 -8.40 37.66 -37.87
N GLU A 6 -9.01 36.47 -37.85
CA GLU A 6 -10.46 36.35 -38.02
C GLU A 6 -11.15 36.70 -36.69
N GLY A 7 -11.69 37.92 -36.60
CA GLY A 7 -12.49 38.38 -35.46
C GLY A 7 -11.77 39.32 -34.47
N VAL A 8 -10.52 39.72 -34.73
CA VAL A 8 -9.83 40.74 -33.92
C VAL A 8 -10.14 42.12 -34.49
N ASP A 9 -10.85 42.92 -33.71
CA ASP A 9 -11.18 44.29 -34.05
C ASP A 9 -9.94 45.20 -33.97
N ALA A 10 -9.90 46.27 -34.77
CA ALA A 10 -8.74 47.18 -34.85
C ALA A 10 -8.42 47.81 -33.48
N ASP A 11 -9.44 48.02 -32.66
CA ASP A 11 -9.31 48.55 -31.30
C ASP A 11 -8.65 47.55 -30.36
N GLN A 12 -8.97 46.25 -30.46
CA GLN A 12 -8.32 45.20 -29.66
C GLN A 12 -6.83 45.06 -29.98
N ALA A 13 -6.45 45.18 -31.26
CA ALA A 13 -5.04 45.17 -31.66
C ALA A 13 -4.27 46.39 -31.11
N ARG A 14 -4.93 47.56 -31.03
CA ARG A 14 -4.36 48.77 -30.44
C ARG A 14 -4.14 48.60 -28.93
N ASP A 15 -5.10 48.03 -28.22
CA ASP A 15 -5.05 47.83 -26.77
C ASP A 15 -3.93 46.86 -26.37
N VAL A 16 -3.83 45.70 -27.05
CA VAL A 16 -2.78 44.70 -26.78
C VAL A 16 -1.39 45.27 -27.07
N ARG A 17 -1.24 46.09 -28.12
CA ARG A 17 0.01 46.79 -28.42
C ARG A 17 0.33 47.84 -27.36
N GLY A 18 -0.68 48.55 -26.85
CA GLY A 18 -0.54 49.51 -25.75
C GLY A 18 -0.03 48.85 -24.47
N GLU A 19 -0.60 47.71 -24.09
CA GLU A 19 -0.19 46.91 -22.93
C GLU A 19 1.28 46.48 -23.02
N ILE A 20 1.72 45.98 -24.19
CA ILE A 20 3.12 45.58 -24.42
C ILE A 20 4.07 46.78 -24.28
N LEU A 21 3.71 47.96 -24.80
CA LEU A 21 4.54 49.15 -24.69
C LEU A 21 4.66 49.65 -23.24
N VAL A 22 3.60 49.53 -22.45
CA VAL A 22 3.63 49.85 -21.01
C VAL A 22 4.53 48.86 -20.28
N ASN A 23 4.37 47.55 -20.51
CA ASN A 23 5.19 46.50 -19.88
C ASN A 23 6.69 46.61 -20.23
N ILE A 24 7.02 47.06 -21.44
CA ILE A 24 8.41 47.37 -21.84
C ILE A 24 8.94 48.57 -21.04
N ARG A 25 8.12 49.61 -20.84
CA ARG A 25 8.51 50.82 -20.11
C ARG A 25 8.69 50.56 -18.61
N THR A 26 7.85 49.72 -18.01
CA THR A 26 7.90 49.38 -16.59
C THR A 26 8.82 48.20 -16.28
N ALA A 27 9.30 47.48 -17.31
CA ALA A 27 10.04 46.22 -17.19
C ALA A 27 9.31 45.11 -16.40
N GLU A 28 7.96 45.18 -16.38
CA GLU A 28 7.09 44.25 -15.66
C GLU A 28 6.10 43.61 -16.64
N GLY A 29 5.92 42.28 -16.54
CA GLY A 29 4.98 41.55 -17.39
C GLY A 29 5.57 41.05 -18.72
N PHE A 30 4.72 40.67 -19.67
CA PHE A 30 5.16 40.18 -20.98
C PHE A 30 5.46 41.35 -21.92
N GLN A 31 6.59 41.27 -22.61
CA GLN A 31 7.10 42.31 -23.51
C GLN A 31 6.93 41.94 -24.99
N SER A 32 6.46 40.73 -25.27
CA SER A 32 6.09 40.31 -26.62
C SER A 32 4.89 39.37 -26.64
N LEU A 33 4.22 39.28 -27.78
CA LEU A 33 3.16 38.28 -28.01
C LEU A 33 3.69 36.84 -27.89
N LYS A 34 4.97 36.62 -28.22
CA LYS A 34 5.63 35.33 -28.05
C LYS A 34 5.79 34.98 -26.57
N GLU A 35 6.29 35.91 -25.75
CA GLU A 35 6.40 35.73 -24.30
C GLU A 35 5.04 35.50 -23.64
N LYS A 36 3.99 36.21 -24.08
CA LYS A 36 2.62 35.99 -23.62
C LYS A 36 2.16 34.55 -23.89
N ARG A 37 2.39 34.04 -25.10
CA ARG A 37 2.07 32.65 -25.49
C ARG A 37 2.89 31.63 -24.69
N ASP A 38 4.17 31.90 -24.47
CA ASP A 38 5.05 31.02 -23.69
C ASP A 38 4.64 30.96 -22.20
N LEU A 39 4.25 32.10 -21.61
CA LEU A 39 3.68 32.17 -20.26
C LEU A 39 2.38 31.37 -20.15
N ASP A 40 1.47 31.55 -21.12
CA ASP A 40 0.18 30.84 -21.14
C ASP A 40 0.37 29.33 -21.32
N ASN A 41 1.28 28.90 -22.18
CA ASN A 41 1.64 27.49 -22.35
C ASN A 41 2.23 26.91 -21.06
N THR A 42 3.12 27.64 -20.39
CA THR A 42 3.71 27.24 -19.10
C THR A 42 2.62 27.13 -18.03
N ARG A 43 1.69 28.10 -17.97
CA ARG A 43 0.57 28.08 -17.02
C ARG A 43 -0.38 26.92 -17.27
N LYS A 44 -0.71 26.63 -18.54
CA LYS A 44 -1.54 25.47 -18.93
C LYS A 44 -0.84 24.16 -18.58
N GLU A 45 0.46 24.05 -18.81
CA GLU A 45 1.23 22.85 -18.46
C GLU A 45 1.31 22.65 -16.95
N GLN A 46 1.57 23.70 -16.18
CA GLN A 46 1.53 23.66 -14.71
C GLN A 46 0.13 23.28 -14.19
N ALA A 47 -0.94 23.81 -14.79
CA ALA A 47 -2.31 23.45 -14.44
C ALA A 47 -2.62 21.97 -14.77
N ARG A 48 -2.12 21.46 -15.91
CA ARG A 48 -2.25 20.05 -16.30
C ARG A 48 -1.52 19.14 -15.31
N ILE A 49 -0.26 19.44 -15.00
CA ILE A 49 0.54 18.71 -14.01
C ILE A 49 -0.17 18.74 -12.64
N LYS A 50 -0.65 19.91 -12.19
CA LYS A 50 -1.38 20.05 -10.92
C LYS A 50 -2.67 19.22 -10.90
N LYS A 51 -3.41 19.17 -12.01
CA LYS A 51 -4.63 18.37 -12.14
C LYS A 51 -4.34 16.86 -12.14
N GLU A 52 -3.26 16.43 -12.79
CA GLU A 52 -2.82 15.03 -12.75
C GLU A 52 -2.32 14.62 -11.37
N LEU A 53 -1.59 15.50 -10.68
CA LEU A 53 -1.18 15.30 -9.30
C LEU A 53 -2.39 15.17 -8.39
N ALA A 54 -3.36 16.09 -8.46
CA ALA A 54 -4.59 16.03 -7.66
C ALA A 54 -5.37 14.72 -7.88
N LYS A 55 -5.49 14.24 -9.13
CA LYS A 55 -6.11 12.93 -9.43
C LYS A 55 -5.37 11.76 -8.79
N ARG A 56 -4.03 11.82 -8.72
CA ARG A 56 -3.20 10.81 -8.05
C ARG A 56 -3.20 10.95 -6.52
N GLU A 57 -3.51 12.14 -6.01
CA GLU A 57 -3.66 12.43 -4.58
C GLU A 57 -4.96 11.87 -4.00
N ASP A 58 -6.04 11.85 -4.79
CA ASP A 58 -7.36 11.39 -4.36
C ASP A 58 -7.57 9.87 -4.48
N VAL A 59 -6.49 9.10 -4.73
CA VAL A 59 -6.59 7.64 -4.84
C VAL A 59 -6.89 7.03 -3.47
N SER A 60 -7.95 6.22 -3.40
CA SER A 60 -8.29 5.51 -2.17
C SER A 60 -7.31 4.37 -1.89
N PHE A 61 -7.11 4.04 -0.61
CA PHE A 61 -6.33 2.86 -0.24
C PHE A 61 -6.95 1.58 -0.82
N GLY A 62 -8.27 1.55 -1.01
CA GLY A 62 -8.97 0.46 -1.69
C GLY A 62 -8.46 0.23 -3.11
N ALA A 63 -8.36 1.29 -3.90
CA ALA A 63 -7.84 1.20 -5.27
C ALA A 63 -6.39 0.70 -5.31
N LEU A 64 -5.53 1.22 -4.41
CA LEU A 64 -4.15 0.75 -4.31
C LEU A 64 -4.05 -0.74 -3.94
N ALA A 65 -4.91 -1.18 -3.02
CA ALA A 65 -4.95 -2.57 -2.60
C ALA A 65 -5.42 -3.50 -3.72
N GLN A 66 -6.37 -3.09 -4.56
CA GLN A 66 -6.81 -3.89 -5.70
C GLN A 66 -5.68 -4.11 -6.72
N GLU A 67 -4.94 -3.06 -7.07
CA GLU A 67 -3.77 -3.18 -7.95
C GLU A 67 -2.69 -4.08 -7.34
N TYR A 68 -2.44 -3.96 -6.04
CA TYR A 68 -1.53 -4.85 -5.32
C TYR A 68 -2.01 -6.32 -5.37
N LEU A 69 -3.28 -6.59 -5.09
CA LEU A 69 -3.84 -7.95 -5.05
C LEU A 69 -3.85 -8.60 -6.44
N LYS A 70 -4.13 -7.83 -7.49
CA LYS A 70 -4.04 -8.28 -8.89
C LYS A 70 -2.63 -8.77 -9.20
N TRP A 71 -1.61 -7.97 -8.86
CA TRP A 71 -0.21 -8.39 -9.02
C TRP A 71 0.17 -9.57 -8.12
N ALA A 72 -0.29 -9.55 -6.86
CA ALA A 72 0.05 -10.60 -5.89
C ALA A 72 -0.44 -11.97 -6.35
N LYS A 73 -1.60 -12.04 -7.03
CA LYS A 73 -2.15 -13.28 -7.58
C LYS A 73 -1.19 -13.99 -8.53
N ASP A 74 -0.51 -13.23 -9.38
CA ASP A 74 0.42 -13.79 -10.36
C ASP A 74 1.83 -14.00 -9.77
N ALA A 75 2.23 -13.14 -8.84
CA ALA A 75 3.61 -13.12 -8.33
C ALA A 75 3.83 -13.95 -7.05
N LYS A 76 2.80 -14.23 -6.25
CA LYS A 76 2.94 -14.81 -4.90
C LYS A 76 2.14 -16.10 -4.75
N LYS A 77 2.79 -17.16 -4.26
CA LYS A 77 2.10 -18.41 -3.86
C LYS A 77 1.11 -18.19 -2.72
N SER A 78 1.39 -17.26 -1.81
CA SER A 78 0.58 -16.94 -0.63
C SER A 78 -0.45 -15.83 -0.86
N PHE A 79 -0.83 -15.54 -2.10
CA PHE A 79 -1.74 -14.42 -2.40
C PHE A 79 -3.10 -14.55 -1.72
N LYS A 80 -3.61 -15.78 -1.55
CA LYS A 80 -4.90 -16.05 -0.92
C LYS A 80 -4.97 -15.52 0.52
N ASP A 81 -3.86 -15.60 1.25
CA ASP A 81 -3.78 -15.09 2.62
C ASP A 81 -3.82 -13.56 2.60
N ASP A 82 -3.07 -12.91 1.71
CA ASP A 82 -3.08 -11.45 1.54
C ASP A 82 -4.48 -10.94 1.18
N GLU A 83 -5.16 -11.60 0.24
CA GLU A 83 -6.52 -11.27 -0.20
C GLU A 83 -7.53 -11.42 0.94
N SER A 84 -7.51 -12.55 1.65
CA SER A 84 -8.38 -12.81 2.80
C SER A 84 -8.15 -11.79 3.92
N ASN A 85 -6.88 -11.53 4.25
CA ASN A 85 -6.49 -10.58 5.29
C ASN A 85 -6.95 -9.16 4.95
N TYR A 86 -6.75 -8.75 3.69
CA TYR A 86 -7.25 -7.47 3.21
C TYR A 86 -8.77 -7.39 3.32
N ARG A 87 -9.50 -8.31 2.67
CA ARG A 87 -10.96 -8.27 2.58
C ARG A 87 -11.64 -8.28 3.94
N ASN A 88 -11.17 -9.13 4.85
CA ASN A 88 -11.85 -9.39 6.12
C ASN A 88 -11.44 -8.40 7.23
N HIS A 89 -10.25 -7.79 7.14
CA HIS A 89 -9.69 -6.99 8.23
C HIS A 89 -9.29 -5.57 7.86
N LEU A 90 -8.66 -5.36 6.71
CA LEU A 90 -8.16 -4.03 6.32
C LEU A 90 -9.21 -3.22 5.53
N ALA A 91 -9.92 -3.86 4.59
CA ALA A 91 -10.89 -3.20 3.73
C ALA A 91 -11.97 -2.44 4.52
N PRO A 92 -12.56 -3.01 5.60
CA PRO A 92 -13.56 -2.29 6.41
C PRO A 92 -13.02 -1.02 7.10
N LEU A 93 -11.70 -0.92 7.30
CA LEU A 93 -11.07 0.18 8.03
C LEU A 93 -10.45 1.23 7.10
N LEU A 94 -9.91 0.79 5.96
CA LEU A 94 -9.06 1.61 5.11
C LEU A 94 -9.59 1.80 3.69
N ALA A 95 -10.41 0.89 3.13
CA ALA A 95 -10.67 0.88 1.70
C ALA A 95 -11.25 2.21 1.16
N LYS A 96 -12.08 2.88 1.96
CA LYS A 96 -12.73 4.15 1.60
C LYS A 96 -11.88 5.39 1.90
N LYS A 97 -10.78 5.26 2.65
CA LYS A 97 -9.92 6.40 3.01
C LYS A 97 -9.04 6.79 1.82
N VAL A 98 -8.83 8.09 1.65
CA VAL A 98 -7.85 8.62 0.71
C VAL A 98 -6.46 8.23 1.19
N ALA A 99 -5.64 7.67 0.30
CA ALA A 99 -4.35 7.08 0.69
C ALA A 99 -3.40 8.10 1.32
N ARG A 100 -3.44 9.36 0.87
CA ARG A 100 -2.62 10.46 1.40
C ARG A 100 -3.00 10.89 2.81
N GLU A 101 -4.27 10.74 3.18
CA GLU A 101 -4.77 11.12 4.51
C GLU A 101 -4.42 10.08 5.58
N ILE A 102 -4.01 8.87 5.18
CA ILE A 102 -3.61 7.82 6.13
C ILE A 102 -2.25 8.20 6.71
N GLY A 103 -2.25 8.65 7.96
CA GLY A 103 -1.05 9.04 8.69
C GLY A 103 -0.63 8.03 9.77
N ILE A 104 0.37 8.42 10.56
CA ILE A 104 0.86 7.62 11.70
C ILE A 104 -0.28 7.29 12.68
N LEU A 105 -1.11 8.28 13.02
CA LEU A 105 -2.23 8.12 13.95
C LEU A 105 -3.27 7.08 13.47
N ASP A 106 -3.48 7.00 12.15
CA ASP A 106 -4.36 5.99 11.57
C ASP A 106 -3.78 4.59 11.72
N ILE A 107 -2.48 4.42 11.46
CA ILE A 107 -1.80 3.13 11.62
C ILE A 107 -1.86 2.66 13.08
N GLU A 108 -1.70 3.58 14.04
CA GLU A 108 -1.85 3.26 15.47
C GLU A 108 -3.27 2.86 15.84
N ARG A 109 -4.27 3.61 15.33
CA ARG A 109 -5.68 3.30 15.53
C ARG A 109 -6.03 1.94 14.96
N ILE A 110 -5.55 1.62 13.76
CA ILE A 110 -5.78 0.33 13.10
C ILE A 110 -5.18 -0.80 13.92
N LYS A 111 -3.94 -0.65 14.39
CA LYS A 111 -3.32 -1.65 15.26
C LYS A 111 -4.17 -1.88 16.52
N LYS A 112 -4.63 -0.82 17.19
CA LYS A 112 -5.50 -0.91 18.38
C LYS A 112 -6.83 -1.60 18.06
N THR A 113 -7.49 -1.21 16.98
CA THR A 113 -8.76 -1.81 16.52
C THR A 113 -8.60 -3.28 16.20
N LEU A 114 -7.53 -3.67 15.50
CA LEU A 114 -7.26 -5.06 15.14
C LEU A 114 -6.91 -5.90 16.38
N SER A 115 -6.13 -5.39 17.33
CA SER A 115 -5.84 -6.10 18.58
C SER A 115 -7.10 -6.37 19.42
N ASN A 116 -8.07 -5.44 19.41
CA ASN A 116 -9.31 -5.57 20.16
C ASN A 116 -10.40 -6.36 19.40
N LYS A 117 -10.21 -6.59 18.09
CA LYS A 117 -11.17 -7.33 17.28
C LYS A 117 -11.19 -8.79 17.72
N LYS A 118 -12.37 -9.27 18.12
CA LYS A 118 -12.59 -10.68 18.44
C LYS A 118 -13.03 -11.44 17.19
N VAL A 119 -12.38 -12.57 16.92
CA VAL A 119 -12.57 -13.39 15.71
C VAL A 119 -12.80 -14.84 16.14
N GLY A 120 -13.56 -15.59 15.33
CA GLY A 120 -13.90 -17.00 15.57
C GLY A 120 -15.40 -17.26 15.57
N THR A 121 -15.82 -18.40 15.01
CA THR A 121 -17.23 -18.75 14.82
C THR A 121 -17.89 -19.31 16.08
N LYS A 122 -17.17 -20.13 16.85
CA LYS A 122 -17.68 -20.76 18.09
C LYS A 122 -17.22 -20.05 19.35
N VAL A 123 -15.96 -19.62 19.41
CA VAL A 123 -15.38 -18.88 20.54
C VAL A 123 -14.70 -17.64 20.01
N LYS A 124 -15.20 -16.47 20.39
CA LYS A 124 -14.64 -15.17 19.97
C LYS A 124 -13.39 -14.87 20.78
N ARG A 125 -12.22 -15.00 20.17
CA ARG A 125 -10.91 -14.71 20.80
C ARG A 125 -10.28 -13.46 20.18
N PRO A 126 -9.48 -12.70 20.94
CA PRO A 126 -8.69 -11.61 20.38
C PRO A 126 -7.70 -12.15 19.35
N LEU A 127 -7.37 -11.34 18.36
CA LEU A 127 -6.34 -11.67 17.38
C LEU A 127 -4.98 -11.77 18.06
N SER A 128 -4.16 -12.73 17.63
CA SER A 128 -2.80 -12.86 18.14
C SER A 128 -1.95 -11.65 17.71
N PRO A 129 -0.95 -11.24 18.52
CA PRO A 129 -0.04 -10.16 18.14
C PRO A 129 0.69 -10.41 16.80
N ALA A 130 0.99 -11.68 16.49
CA ALA A 130 1.58 -12.08 15.22
C ALA A 130 0.62 -11.80 14.05
N THR A 131 -0.66 -12.13 14.20
CA THR A 131 -1.68 -11.87 13.18
C THR A 131 -1.87 -10.37 12.94
N VAL A 132 -1.94 -9.56 13.99
CA VAL A 132 -2.01 -8.09 13.86
C VAL A 132 -0.77 -7.56 13.14
N LYS A 133 0.42 -8.08 13.45
CA LYS A 133 1.65 -7.76 12.73
C LYS A 133 1.52 -8.05 11.22
N HIS A 134 0.97 -9.20 10.83
CA HIS A 134 0.78 -9.53 9.41
C HIS A 134 -0.11 -8.50 8.71
N PHE A 135 -1.18 -8.03 9.36
CA PHE A 135 -2.06 -7.00 8.79
C PHE A 135 -1.34 -5.66 8.60
N ILE A 136 -0.56 -5.21 9.58
CA ILE A 136 0.23 -3.97 9.45
C ILE A 136 1.30 -4.10 8.37
N VAL A 137 1.94 -5.28 8.26
CA VAL A 137 2.93 -5.56 7.21
C VAL A 137 2.29 -5.56 5.83
N LEU A 138 1.08 -6.12 5.68
CA LEU A 138 0.33 -6.09 4.43
C LEU A 138 0.00 -4.65 4.01
N THR A 139 -0.47 -3.81 4.93
CA THR A 139 -0.67 -2.37 4.66
C THR A 139 0.61 -1.71 4.17
N ARG A 140 1.76 -2.00 4.79
CA ARG A 140 3.07 -1.49 4.34
C ARG A 140 3.40 -1.96 2.92
N GLN A 141 3.14 -3.23 2.59
CA GLN A 141 3.41 -3.79 1.27
C GLN A 141 2.57 -3.14 0.18
N ILE A 142 1.28 -2.89 0.44
CA ILE A 142 0.37 -2.20 -0.49
C ILE A 142 0.89 -0.80 -0.82
N PHE A 143 1.26 -0.01 0.20
CA PHE A 143 1.82 1.33 -0.02
C PHE A 143 3.16 1.29 -0.77
N ASN A 144 4.07 0.39 -0.39
CA ASN A 144 5.36 0.27 -1.09
C ASN A 144 5.17 -0.10 -2.56
N TYR A 145 4.29 -1.05 -2.85
CA TYR A 145 3.94 -1.43 -4.22
C TYR A 145 3.40 -0.25 -5.02
N ALA A 146 2.46 0.51 -4.44
CA ALA A 146 1.88 1.68 -5.08
C ALA A 146 2.92 2.77 -5.38
N ILE A 147 3.84 3.02 -4.45
CA ILE A 147 4.93 4.00 -4.62
C ILE A 147 5.88 3.55 -5.73
N THR A 148 6.33 2.29 -5.72
CA THR A 148 7.25 1.75 -6.75
C THR A 148 6.64 1.84 -8.14
N ARG A 149 5.32 1.71 -8.27
CA ARG A 149 4.59 1.80 -9.55
C ARG A 149 4.05 3.20 -9.88
N LYS A 150 4.39 4.22 -9.10
CA LYS A 150 3.90 5.60 -9.27
C LYS A 150 2.37 5.74 -9.27
N LEU A 151 1.67 4.78 -8.64
CA LEU A 151 0.22 4.81 -8.41
C LEU A 151 -0.16 5.71 -7.23
N PHE A 152 0.80 5.98 -6.35
CA PHE A 152 0.67 6.85 -5.19
C PHE A 152 1.91 7.72 -5.06
N ILE A 153 1.69 9.01 -4.76
CA ILE A 153 2.76 9.99 -4.52
C ILE A 153 2.67 10.38 -3.05
N GLY A 154 3.68 9.99 -2.28
CA GLY A 154 3.74 10.25 -0.85
C GLY A 154 4.64 9.28 -0.12
N VAL A 155 4.67 9.40 1.21
CA VAL A 155 5.41 8.50 2.09
C VAL A 155 4.54 7.33 2.52
N ASN A 156 5.16 6.19 2.81
CA ASN A 156 4.44 5.07 3.39
C ASN A 156 4.20 5.32 4.89
N PRO A 157 2.93 5.45 5.34
CA PRO A 157 2.64 5.80 6.73
C PRO A 157 3.07 4.73 7.74
N VAL A 158 3.13 3.45 7.33
CA VAL A 158 3.63 2.37 8.19
C VAL A 158 5.14 2.48 8.38
N SER A 159 5.87 2.83 7.31
CA SER A 159 7.32 3.05 7.39
C SER A 159 7.65 4.25 8.28
N GLU A 160 6.89 5.34 8.18
CA GLU A 160 7.04 6.50 9.07
C GLU A 160 6.71 6.16 10.53
N THR A 161 5.66 5.38 10.77
CA THR A 161 5.32 4.88 12.12
C THR A 161 6.44 4.05 12.74
N LEU A 162 7.14 3.23 11.93
CA LEU A 162 8.27 2.43 12.38
C LEU A 162 9.49 3.27 12.74
N LYS A 163 9.71 4.40 12.03
CA LYS A 163 10.78 5.36 12.34
C LYS A 163 10.48 6.13 13.63
N SER A 164 9.24 6.60 13.79
CA SER A 164 8.83 7.39 14.96
C SER A 164 8.71 6.55 16.23
N ARG A 165 8.28 5.28 16.13
CA ARG A 165 8.16 4.34 17.27
C ARG A 165 8.94 3.06 17.03
N LYS A 166 10.14 3.01 17.61
CA LYS A 166 10.94 1.78 17.68
C LYS A 166 10.13 0.66 18.35
N GLY A 167 10.02 -0.47 17.66
CA GLY A 167 9.30 -1.65 18.17
C GLY A 167 7.78 -1.64 18.01
N PHE A 168 7.22 -0.72 17.21
CA PHE A 168 5.79 -0.70 16.91
C PHE A 168 5.29 -2.05 16.35
N ILE A 169 6.11 -2.76 15.57
CA ILE A 169 5.85 -4.11 15.07
C ILE A 169 6.84 -5.10 15.73
N LYS A 170 6.90 -5.16 17.06
CA LYS A 170 7.58 -6.28 17.74
C LYS A 170 6.75 -7.54 17.61
N GLY A 171 7.34 -8.60 17.05
CA GLY A 171 6.75 -9.92 17.03
C GLY A 171 6.90 -10.62 18.37
N THR A 172 6.02 -11.58 18.65
CA THR A 172 6.25 -12.56 19.71
C THR A 172 7.46 -13.43 19.35
N ASN A 173 8.26 -13.80 20.34
CA ASN A 173 9.37 -14.71 20.16
C ASN A 173 8.83 -16.15 19.98
N ASN A 174 8.46 -16.51 18.75
CA ASN A 174 7.96 -17.86 18.41
C ASN A 174 9.11 -18.87 18.23
N LYS A 175 10.24 -18.70 18.92
CA LYS A 175 11.31 -19.70 18.88
C LYS A 175 10.78 -21.00 19.47
N ARG A 176 10.98 -22.11 18.76
CA ARG A 176 10.72 -23.45 19.31
C ARG A 176 11.59 -23.62 20.55
N THR A 177 10.96 -23.79 21.70
CA THR A 177 11.63 -23.91 22.99
C THR A 177 11.85 -25.37 23.40
N ARG A 178 11.19 -26.31 22.75
CA ARG A 178 11.26 -27.75 23.06
C ARG A 178 11.31 -28.58 21.78
N PHE A 179 12.13 -29.63 21.82
CA PHE A 179 12.18 -30.70 20.81
C PHE A 179 11.80 -32.03 21.47
N LEU A 180 11.35 -32.98 20.67
CA LEU A 180 11.05 -34.33 21.14
C LEU A 180 12.38 -35.06 21.40
N SER A 181 12.54 -35.64 22.58
CA SER A 181 13.74 -36.45 22.88
C SER A 181 13.64 -37.83 22.20
N ARG A 182 14.77 -38.55 22.09
CA ARG A 182 14.78 -39.89 21.49
C ARG A 182 13.94 -40.87 22.31
N GLU A 183 13.96 -40.71 23.63
CA GLU A 183 13.25 -41.53 24.60
C GLU A 183 11.73 -41.28 24.53
N GLU A 184 11.30 -40.04 24.27
CA GLU A 184 9.89 -39.67 24.10
C GLU A 184 9.33 -40.10 22.73
N THR A 185 10.20 -40.27 21.73
CA THR A 185 9.81 -40.55 20.35
C THR A 185 9.20 -41.94 20.19
N GLN A 186 9.87 -42.97 20.72
CA GLN A 186 9.46 -44.35 20.50
C GLN A 186 8.07 -44.66 21.09
N PRO A 187 7.74 -44.24 22.33
CA PRO A 187 6.39 -44.39 22.88
C PRO A 187 5.34 -43.67 22.03
N LEU A 188 5.62 -42.43 21.59
CA LEU A 188 4.71 -41.66 20.76
C LEU A 188 4.40 -42.37 19.44
N LEU A 189 5.42 -42.87 18.75
CA LEU A 189 5.26 -43.57 17.48
C LEU A 189 4.47 -44.88 17.66
N ASN A 190 4.68 -45.62 18.75
CA ASN A 190 3.93 -46.85 19.03
C ASN A 190 2.44 -46.55 19.21
N THR A 191 2.08 -45.53 20.00
CA THR A 191 0.69 -45.11 20.18
C THR A 191 0.04 -44.63 18.88
N ILE A 192 0.78 -43.90 18.04
CA ILE A 192 0.28 -43.47 16.71
C ILE A 192 0.00 -44.70 15.84
N LYS A 193 0.88 -45.70 15.85
CA LYS A 193 0.75 -46.93 15.06
C LYS A 193 -0.53 -47.71 15.40
N GLU A 194 -0.91 -47.74 16.67
CA GLU A 194 -2.16 -48.36 17.13
C GLU A 194 -3.40 -47.67 16.58
N THR A 195 -3.33 -46.35 16.38
CA THR A 195 -4.47 -45.55 15.87
C THR A 195 -4.53 -45.52 14.34
N SER A 196 -3.38 -45.32 13.67
CA SER A 196 -3.29 -45.22 12.21
C SER A 196 -1.88 -45.54 11.71
N LEU A 197 -1.78 -46.61 10.93
CA LEU A 197 -0.52 -47.00 10.29
C LEU A 197 -0.02 -45.94 9.28
N GLN A 198 -0.92 -45.26 8.59
CA GLN A 198 -0.57 -44.19 7.65
C GLN A 198 0.10 -43.02 8.38
N THR A 199 -0.51 -42.54 9.46
CA THR A 199 0.04 -41.43 10.26
C THR A 199 1.38 -41.83 10.86
N TYR A 200 1.52 -43.09 11.30
CA TYR A 200 2.79 -43.63 11.76
C TYR A 200 3.89 -43.53 10.70
N HIS A 201 3.63 -43.98 9.46
CA HIS A 201 4.62 -43.88 8.38
C HIS A 201 5.00 -42.43 8.04
N ILE A 202 4.00 -41.53 8.00
CA ILE A 202 4.26 -40.09 7.77
C ILE A 202 5.17 -39.54 8.88
N CYS A 203 4.83 -39.78 10.14
CA CYS A 203 5.64 -39.33 11.28
C CYS A 203 7.05 -39.94 11.27
N LEU A 204 7.18 -41.22 10.92
CA LEU A 204 8.45 -41.93 10.83
C LEU A 204 9.34 -41.25 9.78
N VAL A 205 8.84 -41.09 8.55
CA VAL A 205 9.60 -40.44 7.46
C VAL A 205 10.00 -39.02 7.86
N SER A 206 9.05 -38.20 8.35
CA SER A 206 9.34 -36.83 8.79
C SER A 206 10.41 -36.76 9.88
N LEU A 207 10.41 -37.70 10.84
CA LEU A 207 11.39 -37.70 11.93
C LEU A 207 12.80 -38.02 11.44
N TYR A 208 12.95 -39.02 10.57
CA TYR A 208 14.27 -39.47 10.10
C TYR A 208 14.86 -38.61 8.98
N THR A 209 14.01 -37.98 8.17
CA THR A 209 14.46 -37.17 7.01
C THR A 209 14.42 -35.67 7.29
N GLY A 210 13.63 -35.23 8.27
CA GLY A 210 13.37 -33.81 8.51
C GLY A 210 12.44 -33.17 7.48
N CYS A 211 11.77 -33.95 6.62
CA CYS A 211 10.82 -33.44 5.63
C CYS A 211 9.64 -32.72 6.29
N ARG A 212 9.22 -31.60 5.68
CA ARG A 212 8.00 -30.88 6.09
C ARG A 212 6.75 -31.66 5.68
N MET A 213 5.64 -31.41 6.35
CA MET A 213 4.35 -32.06 6.04
C MET A 213 3.89 -31.88 4.58
N GLY A 214 4.32 -30.82 3.89
CA GLY A 214 4.01 -30.65 2.46
C GLY A 214 4.94 -31.39 1.51
N GLU A 215 5.98 -32.04 2.03
CA GLU A 215 7.01 -32.78 1.29
C GLU A 215 6.84 -34.31 1.47
N VAL A 216 6.11 -34.74 2.50
CA VAL A 216 5.77 -36.15 2.82
C VAL A 216 4.37 -36.48 2.31
#